data_AF-A0A0J7HXY5-F1
#
_entry.id   AF-A0A0J7HXY5-F1
#
_cell.length_a   1.000
_cell.length_b   1.000
_cell.length_c   1.000
_cell.angle_alpha   90.00
_cell.angle_beta   90.00
_cell.angle_gamma   90.00
#
_symmetry.space_group_name_H-M   'P 1'
#
loop_
_entity.id
_entity.type
_entity.pdbx_description
1 polymer ?
#
loop_
_entity_poly.entity_id
_entity_poly.type
_entity_poly.pdbx_seq_one_letter_code
_entity_poly.pdbx_strand_id
1 'polypeptide(L)'
;MGFELIDYKNKGFQTSDIFMQLAIYYINEEFKKEQYIFTNKHSLEEYHKSVINGQMAGWFAFLWDLYIANASEEETMIQILQAVKTIIHHKENYISVNELQAIPTADGDFKIFYRKPFQTAELIRILDALIQMLQGTWNDTNYDMDINYRYSID
;
A
#
# COMPACT_ATOMS: atom_id res chain seq x y z
N MET A 1 10.30 -13.13 -0.82
CA MET A 1 9.99 -11.70 -0.81
C MET A 1 10.56 -11.11 -2.08
N GLY A 2 9.69 -10.71 -2.99
CA GLY A 2 10.09 -9.96 -4.18
C GLY A 2 10.18 -8.47 -3.88
N PHE A 3 11.04 -7.76 -4.59
CA PHE A 3 11.09 -6.29 -4.58
C PHE A 3 10.55 -5.80 -5.91
N GLU A 4 9.62 -4.86 -5.85
CA GLU A 4 8.86 -4.43 -7.03
C GLU A 4 8.91 -2.91 -7.14
N LEU A 5 9.04 -2.42 -8.37
CA LEU A 5 9.00 -0.99 -8.66
C LEU A 5 7.54 -0.52 -8.58
N ILE A 6 7.30 0.37 -7.63
CA ILE A 6 6.06 1.13 -7.48
C ILE A 6 6.26 2.44 -8.22
N ASP A 7 5.71 2.55 -9.44
CA ASP A 7 5.83 3.73 -10.26
C ASP A 7 4.49 4.40 -10.58
N TYR A 8 4.52 5.73 -10.63
CA TYR A 8 3.39 6.56 -11.01
C TYR A 8 3.93 7.76 -11.79
N LYS A 9 3.47 7.93 -13.02
CA LYS A 9 3.91 9.02 -13.93
C LYS A 9 5.44 9.13 -14.04
N ASN A 10 6.13 8.00 -14.23
CA ASN A 10 7.60 7.88 -14.38
C ASN A 10 8.44 8.24 -13.15
N LYS A 11 7.83 8.27 -11.96
CA LYS A 11 8.52 8.40 -10.67
C LYS A 11 8.15 7.23 -9.79
N GLY A 12 9.05 6.77 -8.93
CA GLY A 12 8.73 5.61 -8.10
C GLY A 12 9.78 5.26 -7.07
N PHE A 13 9.51 4.16 -6.38
CA PHE A 13 10.39 3.51 -5.42
C PHE A 13 10.20 1.99 -5.50
N GLN A 14 11.18 1.24 -5.04
CA GLN A 14 11.16 -0.20 -4.86
C GLN A 14 10.82 -0.50 -3.40
N THR A 15 9.90 -1.44 -3.21
CA THR A 15 9.59 -1.98 -1.89
C THR A 15 9.22 -3.45 -2.00
N SER A 16 9.07 -4.12 -0.87
CA SER A 16 8.57 -5.49 -0.83
C SER A 16 7.10 -5.54 -1.25
N ASP A 17 6.80 -6.51 -2.11
CA ASP A 17 5.45 -6.99 -2.43
C ASP A 17 4.53 -7.11 -1.19
N ILE A 18 4.99 -7.75 -0.12
CA ILE A 18 4.25 -7.94 1.14
C ILE A 18 3.93 -6.61 1.83
N PHE A 19 4.87 -5.66 1.82
CA PHE A 19 4.67 -4.35 2.43
C PHE A 19 3.66 -3.53 1.61
N MET A 20 3.77 -3.58 0.28
CA MET A 20 2.84 -2.89 -0.60
C MET A 20 1.44 -3.50 -0.54
N GLN A 21 1.32 -4.83 -0.47
CA GLN A 21 0.04 -5.52 -0.30
C GLN A 21 -0.63 -5.16 1.04
N LEU A 22 0.14 -4.96 2.12
CA LEU A 22 -0.39 -4.40 3.37
C LEU A 22 -0.92 -2.98 3.20
N ALA A 23 -0.15 -2.13 2.52
CA ALA A 23 -0.55 -0.75 2.24
C ALA A 23 -1.84 -0.71 1.44
N ILE A 24 -1.92 -1.50 0.36
CA ILE A 24 -3.13 -1.63 -0.46
C ILE A 24 -4.31 -2.15 0.36
N TYR A 25 -4.11 -3.07 1.32
CA TYR A 25 -5.19 -3.50 2.22
C TYR A 25 -5.80 -2.32 2.98
N TYR A 26 -4.99 -1.55 3.71
CA TYR A 26 -5.51 -0.43 4.49
C TYR A 26 -6.09 0.68 3.62
N ILE A 27 -5.47 0.96 2.47
CA ILE A 27 -5.99 1.90 1.46
C ILE A 27 -7.37 1.46 0.99
N ASN A 28 -7.53 0.18 0.67
CA ASN A 28 -8.80 -0.35 0.19
C ASN A 28 -9.90 -0.30 1.24
N GLU A 29 -9.60 -0.56 2.51
CA GLU A 29 -10.57 -0.45 3.60
C GLU A 29 -11.11 0.99 3.75
N GLU A 30 -10.24 1.99 3.63
CA GLU A 30 -10.66 3.39 3.66
C GLU A 30 -11.40 3.79 2.38
N PHE A 31 -10.90 3.36 1.22
CA PHE A 31 -11.42 3.69 -0.10
C PHE A 31 -12.87 3.22 -0.34
N LYS A 32 -13.28 2.11 0.29
CA LYS A 32 -14.66 1.57 0.24
C LYS A 32 -15.71 2.55 0.75
N LYS A 33 -15.35 3.56 1.54
CA LYS A 33 -16.31 4.55 2.05
C LYS A 33 -16.99 5.27 0.89
N GLU A 34 -18.31 5.44 0.99
CA GLU A 34 -19.14 6.01 -0.09
C GLU A 34 -18.81 7.47 -0.41
N GLN A 35 -18.22 8.19 0.55
CA GLN A 35 -17.84 9.59 0.42
C GLN A 35 -16.75 9.86 -0.65
N TYR A 36 -15.99 8.84 -1.04
CA TYR A 36 -14.92 8.98 -2.05
C TYR A 36 -15.45 8.68 -3.44
N ILE A 37 -15.31 9.64 -4.35
CA ILE A 37 -15.85 9.60 -5.72
C ILE A 37 -14.70 9.43 -6.72
N PHE A 38 -14.79 8.39 -7.54
CA PHE A 38 -13.84 8.10 -8.62
C PHE A 38 -14.61 7.62 -9.85
N THR A 39 -14.14 8.01 -11.02
CA THR A 39 -14.69 7.58 -12.32
C THR A 39 -14.61 6.05 -12.46
N ASN A 40 -13.46 5.47 -12.12
CA ASN A 40 -13.19 4.04 -12.23
C ASN A 40 -13.22 3.32 -10.86
N LYS A 41 -14.07 3.78 -9.92
CA LYS A 41 -14.09 3.29 -8.53
C LYS A 41 -14.11 1.76 -8.45
N HIS A 42 -15.03 1.12 -9.16
CA HIS A 42 -15.18 -0.33 -9.14
C HIS A 42 -13.91 -1.05 -9.64
N SER A 43 -13.32 -0.60 -10.75
CA SER A 43 -12.10 -1.19 -11.30
C SER A 43 -10.91 -1.06 -10.33
N LEU A 44 -10.79 0.09 -9.66
CA LEU A 44 -9.74 0.31 -8.66
C LEU A 44 -9.94 -0.56 -7.42
N GLU A 45 -11.19 -0.77 -6.97
CA GLU A 45 -11.51 -1.68 -5.87
C GLU A 45 -11.18 -3.14 -6.24
N GLU A 46 -11.54 -3.58 -7.45
CA GLU A 46 -11.22 -4.94 -7.91
C GLU A 46 -9.71 -5.14 -8.04
N TYR A 47 -8.98 -4.15 -8.56
CA TYR A 47 -7.52 -4.16 -8.57
C TYR A 47 -6.95 -4.34 -7.15
N HIS A 48 -7.37 -3.51 -6.19
CA HIS A 48 -6.92 -3.63 -4.82
C HIS A 48 -7.24 -5.02 -4.23
N LYS A 49 -8.43 -5.57 -4.49
CA LYS A 49 -8.79 -6.93 -4.07
C LYS A 49 -7.90 -8.00 -4.70
N SER A 50 -7.54 -7.86 -5.98
CA SER A 50 -6.63 -8.78 -6.66
C SER A 50 -5.25 -8.79 -6.01
N VAL A 51 -4.71 -7.60 -5.70
CA VAL A 51 -3.46 -7.45 -4.95
C VAL A 51 -3.57 -8.11 -3.57
N ILE A 52 -4.60 -7.77 -2.79
CA ILE A 52 -4.78 -8.27 -1.42
C ILE A 52 -4.86 -9.80 -1.41
N ASN A 53 -5.47 -10.41 -2.42
CA ASN A 53 -5.61 -11.86 -2.57
C ASN A 53 -4.41 -12.54 -3.24
N GLY A 54 -3.28 -11.85 -3.45
CA GLY A 54 -2.04 -12.44 -3.96
C GLY A 54 -2.07 -12.78 -5.45
N GLN A 55 -3.07 -12.30 -6.21
CA GLN A 55 -3.21 -12.64 -7.64
C GLN A 55 -2.10 -12.00 -8.49
N MET A 56 -1.38 -11.03 -7.94
CA MET A 56 -0.27 -10.33 -8.57
C MET A 56 1.11 -10.74 -7.99
N ALA A 57 1.17 -11.83 -7.23
CA ALA A 57 2.43 -12.33 -6.68
C ALA A 57 3.42 -12.70 -7.81
N GLY A 58 4.65 -12.16 -7.74
CA GLY A 58 5.72 -12.40 -8.72
C GLY A 58 5.64 -11.56 -10.00
N TRP A 59 4.65 -10.66 -10.12
CA TRP A 59 4.54 -9.70 -11.23
C TRP A 59 3.81 -8.42 -10.80
N PHE A 60 4.01 -7.98 -9.56
CA PHE A 60 3.20 -6.90 -8.99
C PHE A 60 3.32 -5.63 -9.83
N ALA A 61 2.19 -5.15 -10.34
CA ALA A 61 2.10 -3.91 -11.10
C ALA A 61 1.29 -2.87 -10.32
N PHE A 62 1.84 -1.66 -10.20
CA PHE A 62 1.14 -0.55 -9.56
C PHE A 62 0.29 0.21 -10.58
N LEU A 63 -1.02 -0.08 -10.62
CA LEU A 63 -1.90 0.31 -11.74
C LEU A 63 -2.72 1.57 -11.48
N TRP A 64 -2.27 2.45 -10.60
CA TRP A 64 -3.02 3.68 -10.29
C TRP A 64 -3.10 4.65 -11.46
N ASP A 65 -2.11 4.68 -12.33
CA ASP A 65 -2.11 5.47 -13.57
C ASP A 65 -3.22 5.05 -14.56
N LEU A 66 -3.66 3.79 -14.51
CA LEU A 66 -4.76 3.28 -15.33
C LEU A 66 -6.14 3.64 -14.77
N TYR A 67 -6.26 3.85 -13.46
CA TYR A 67 -7.56 3.96 -12.80
C TYR A 67 -7.86 5.35 -12.22
N ILE A 68 -6.84 6.11 -11.80
CA ILE A 68 -6.98 7.48 -11.34
C ILE A 68 -7.00 8.40 -12.58
N ALA A 69 -8.16 8.94 -12.90
CA ALA A 69 -8.41 9.55 -14.20
C ALA A 69 -7.96 11.02 -14.31
N ASN A 70 -7.87 11.74 -13.19
CA ASN A 70 -7.63 13.18 -13.19
C ASN A 70 -7.10 13.70 -11.84
N ALA A 71 -6.68 14.98 -11.83
CA ALA A 71 -6.12 15.63 -10.66
C ALA A 71 -7.06 15.68 -9.43
N SER A 72 -8.39 15.76 -9.63
CA SER A 72 -9.34 15.73 -8.51
C SER A 72 -9.37 14.36 -7.83
N GLU A 73 -9.21 13.29 -8.61
CA GLU A 73 -9.10 11.93 -8.08
C GLU A 73 -7.74 11.70 -7.41
N GLU A 74 -6.66 12.30 -7.91
CA GLU A 74 -5.35 12.32 -7.24
C GLU A 74 -5.44 12.98 -5.86
N GLU A 75 -6.11 14.13 -5.76
CA GLU A 75 -6.37 14.81 -4.48
C GLU A 75 -7.23 13.95 -3.54
N THR A 76 -8.23 13.26 -4.08
CA THR A 76 -9.07 12.34 -3.29
C THR A 76 -8.25 11.15 -2.78
N MET A 77 -7.35 10.60 -3.59
CA MET A 77 -6.45 9.52 -3.16
C MET A 77 -5.46 10.01 -2.10
N ILE A 78 -4.96 11.24 -2.21
CA ILE A 78 -4.13 11.86 -1.15
C ILE A 78 -4.92 11.94 0.17
N GLN A 79 -6.19 12.34 0.13
CA GLN A 79 -7.04 12.39 1.34
C GLN A 79 -7.21 11.00 1.97
N ILE A 80 -7.43 9.97 1.16
CA ILE A 80 -7.50 8.58 1.61
C ILE A 80 -6.18 8.17 2.27
N LEU A 81 -5.04 8.43 1.62
CA LEU A 81 -3.72 8.10 2.16
C LEU A 81 -3.43 8.80 3.49
N GLN A 82 -3.85 10.06 3.64
CA GLN A 82 -3.74 10.79 4.91
C GLN A 82 -4.63 10.20 6.02
N ALA A 83 -5.86 9.80 5.67
CA ALA A 83 -6.75 9.12 6.61
C ALA A 83 -6.18 7.77 7.06
N VAL A 84 -5.66 6.98 6.11
CA VAL A 84 -4.99 5.71 6.39
C VAL A 84 -3.75 5.93 7.26
N LYS A 85 -2.90 6.90 6.92
CA LYS A 85 -1.72 7.24 7.73
C LYS A 85 -2.11 7.58 9.18
N THR A 86 -3.21 8.30 9.37
CA THR A 86 -3.77 8.59 10.70
C THR A 86 -4.24 7.31 11.42
N ILE A 87 -4.92 6.40 10.72
CA ILE A 87 -5.34 5.09 11.26
C ILE A 87 -4.12 4.28 11.71
N ILE A 88 -3.07 4.21 10.89
CA ILE A 88 -1.84 3.48 11.19
C ILE A 88 -1.09 4.10 12.35
N HIS A 89 -1.00 5.43 12.42
CA HIS A 89 -0.37 6.14 13.53
C HIS A 89 -1.05 5.84 14.87
N HIS A 90 -2.38 5.68 14.91
CA HIS A 90 -3.12 5.29 16.11
C HIS A 90 -2.86 3.84 16.57
N LYS A 91 -2.19 3.02 15.76
CA LYS A 91 -1.72 1.67 16.15
C LYS A 91 -0.39 1.70 16.92
N GLU A 92 0.08 2.90 17.29
CA GLU A 92 1.33 3.13 18.00
C GLU A 92 2.55 2.61 17.21
N ASN A 93 3.40 1.79 17.81
CA ASN A 93 4.66 1.34 17.22
C ASN A 93 4.50 0.12 16.30
N TYR A 94 3.45 -0.69 16.50
CA TYR A 94 3.30 -1.97 15.82
C TYR A 94 1.85 -2.31 15.48
N ILE A 95 1.65 -2.83 14.27
CA ILE A 95 0.45 -3.57 13.90
C ILE A 95 0.60 -4.99 14.47
N SER A 96 -0.34 -5.39 15.31
CA SER A 96 -0.27 -6.66 16.03
C SER A 96 -0.41 -7.87 15.10
N VAL A 97 0.20 -9.00 15.49
CA VAL A 97 0.04 -10.27 14.76
C VAL A 97 -1.42 -10.68 14.64
N ASN A 98 -2.23 -10.47 15.69
CA ASN A 98 -3.65 -10.81 15.66
C ASN A 98 -4.40 -10.02 14.59
N GLU A 99 -4.09 -8.73 14.45
CA GLU A 99 -4.69 -7.91 13.39
C GLU A 99 -4.24 -8.37 12.00
N LEU A 100 -2.95 -8.60 11.81
CA LEU A 100 -2.41 -9.02 10.52
C LEU A 100 -2.97 -10.40 10.09
N GLN A 101 -3.13 -11.35 11.02
CA GLN A 101 -3.70 -12.67 10.75
C GLN A 101 -5.22 -12.62 10.50
N ALA A 102 -5.90 -11.57 10.97
CA ALA A 102 -7.33 -11.37 10.74
C ALA A 102 -7.63 -10.78 9.35
N ILE A 103 -6.62 -10.32 8.59
CA ILE A 103 -6.80 -9.78 7.25
C ILE A 103 -7.40 -10.87 6.33
N PRO A 104 -8.56 -10.62 5.70
CA PRO A 104 -9.18 -11.58 4.80
C PRO A 104 -8.44 -11.59 3.47
N THR A 105 -7.63 -12.63 3.26
CA THR A 105 -6.91 -12.85 2.01
C THR A 105 -6.88 -14.34 1.63
N ALA A 106 -6.95 -14.62 0.32
CA ALA A 106 -6.67 -15.93 -0.25
C ALA A 106 -5.17 -16.25 -0.36
N ASP A 107 -4.31 -15.26 -0.16
CA ASP A 107 -2.86 -15.40 -0.24
C ASP A 107 -2.31 -16.06 1.03
N GLY A 108 -2.00 -17.36 0.92
CA GLY A 108 -1.45 -18.13 2.02
C GLY A 108 -0.02 -17.70 2.41
N ASP A 109 0.78 -17.28 1.43
CA ASP A 109 2.15 -16.85 1.66
C ASP A 109 2.18 -15.52 2.44
N PHE A 110 1.26 -14.61 2.11
CA PHE A 110 1.05 -13.38 2.86
C PHE A 110 0.84 -13.61 4.36
N LYS A 111 0.04 -14.62 4.73
CA LYS A 111 -0.18 -14.98 6.15
C LYS A 111 1.08 -15.53 6.83
N ILE A 112 2.01 -16.13 6.08
CA ILE A 112 3.27 -16.65 6.62
C ILE A 112 4.19 -15.50 7.04
N PHE A 113 4.22 -14.40 6.29
CA PHE A 113 5.05 -13.24 6.62
C PHE A 113 4.53 -12.45 7.83
N TYR A 114 3.24 -12.56 8.15
CA TYR A 114 2.61 -11.87 9.29
C TYR A 114 2.58 -12.64 10.61
N ARG A 115 3.60 -13.46 10.85
CA ARG A 115 3.80 -14.14 12.14
C ARG A 115 4.51 -13.27 13.18
N LYS A 116 4.98 -12.09 12.78
CA LYS A 116 5.64 -11.09 13.64
C LYS A 116 4.91 -9.75 13.52
N PRO A 117 4.91 -8.92 14.59
CA PRO A 117 4.32 -7.60 14.52
C PRO A 117 5.03 -6.75 13.46
N PHE A 118 4.26 -5.92 12.78
CA PHE A 118 4.75 -5.07 11.70
C PHE A 118 4.94 -3.64 12.20
N GLN A 119 6.08 -3.01 11.90
CA GLN A 119 6.36 -1.65 12.37
C GLN A 119 5.48 -0.62 11.62
N THR A 120 4.70 0.16 12.36
CA THR A 120 3.83 1.20 11.77
C THR A 120 4.62 2.23 10.99
N ALA A 121 5.82 2.59 11.46
CA ALA A 121 6.71 3.54 10.81
C ALA A 121 7.03 3.16 9.35
N GLU A 122 7.20 1.87 9.05
CA GLU A 122 7.52 1.43 7.69
C GLU A 122 6.33 1.58 6.74
N LEU A 123 5.12 1.30 7.24
CA LEU A 123 3.92 1.53 6.46
C LEU A 123 3.67 3.02 6.24
N ILE A 124 3.93 3.85 7.25
CA ILE A 124 3.84 5.31 7.15
C ILE A 124 4.78 5.85 6.06
N ARG A 125 6.01 5.32 5.95
CA ARG A 125 6.96 5.72 4.91
C ARG A 125 6.47 5.41 3.50
N ILE A 126 5.85 4.25 3.30
CA ILE A 126 5.22 3.89 2.02
C ILE A 126 4.09 4.86 1.70
N LEU A 127 3.20 5.13 2.66
CA LEU A 127 2.08 6.07 2.48
C LEU A 127 2.58 7.48 2.14
N ASP A 128 3.63 7.96 2.82
CA ASP A 128 4.23 9.26 2.55
C ASP A 128 4.85 9.34 1.14
N ALA A 129 5.49 8.27 0.68
CA ALA A 129 6.01 8.20 -0.68
C ALA A 129 4.89 8.25 -1.73
N LEU A 130 3.83 7.47 -1.54
CA LEU A 130 2.65 7.49 -2.41
C LEU A 130 2.00 8.89 -2.47
N ILE A 131 1.89 9.58 -1.33
CA ILE A 131 1.39 10.96 -1.26
C ILE A 131 2.29 11.89 -2.08
N GLN A 132 3.60 11.83 -1.89
CA GLN A 132 4.54 12.67 -2.63
C GLN A 132 4.54 12.38 -4.14
N MET A 133 4.35 11.11 -4.54
CA MET A 133 4.22 10.72 -5.94
C MET A 133 2.97 11.34 -6.57
N LEU A 134 1.82 11.28 -5.89
CA LEU A 134 0.58 11.92 -6.35
C LEU A 134 0.70 13.45 -6.38
N GLN A 135 1.39 14.06 -5.41
CA GLN A 135 1.65 15.50 -5.37
C GLN A 135 2.70 15.96 -6.40
N GLY A 136 3.40 15.02 -7.05
CA GLY A 136 4.51 15.32 -7.96
C GLY A 136 5.79 15.81 -7.27
N THR A 137 5.81 15.84 -5.93
CA THR A 137 6.93 16.31 -5.11
C THR A 137 7.96 15.22 -4.80
N TRP A 138 7.69 13.96 -5.18
CA TRP A 138 8.66 12.88 -5.07
C TRP A 138 9.89 13.19 -5.92
N ASN A 139 11.05 13.34 -5.27
CA ASN A 139 12.31 13.69 -5.93
C ASN A 139 13.43 12.72 -5.56
N ASP A 140 13.12 11.64 -4.83
CA ASP A 140 14.12 10.64 -4.49
C ASP A 140 14.57 9.90 -5.75
N THR A 141 15.88 9.76 -5.88
CA THR A 141 16.54 9.02 -6.96
C THR A 141 17.08 7.68 -6.48
N ASN A 142 17.08 7.45 -5.17
CA ASN A 142 17.28 6.12 -4.62
C ASN A 142 15.96 5.37 -4.69
N TYR A 143 15.88 4.44 -5.63
CA TYR A 143 14.69 3.62 -5.77
C TYR A 143 14.54 2.67 -4.59
N ASP A 144 15.60 2.23 -3.91
CA ASP A 144 15.44 1.32 -2.78
C ASP A 144 14.91 2.06 -1.55
N MET A 145 13.63 1.82 -1.22
CA MET A 145 13.07 2.32 0.02
C MET A 145 13.71 1.52 1.17
N ASP A 146 14.61 2.18 1.91
CA ASP A 146 15.34 1.64 3.08
C ASP A 146 14.41 1.32 4.25
N ILE A 147 13.47 0.41 4.04
CA ILE A 147 12.55 -0.12 5.02
C ILE A 147 13.29 -1.21 5.80
N ASN A 148 13.08 -1.25 7.12
CA ASN A 148 13.59 -2.35 7.90
C ASN A 148 12.80 -3.63 7.62
N TYR A 149 13.22 -4.35 6.58
CA TYR A 149 12.69 -5.67 6.22
C TYR A 149 13.14 -6.79 7.17
N ARG A 150 13.80 -6.49 8.31
CA ARG A 150 14.17 -7.52 9.29
C ARG A 150 12.93 -8.07 9.99
N TYR A 151 12.24 -8.96 9.29
CA TYR A 151 11.79 -10.21 9.84
C TYR A 151 13.06 -10.93 10.33
N SER A 152 13.45 -10.78 11.61
CA SER A 152 14.55 -11.60 12.11
C SER A 152 14.16 -13.06 11.89
N ILE A 153 14.95 -13.80 11.13
CA ILE A 153 14.88 -15.25 11.16
C ILE A 153 15.61 -15.59 12.44
N ASP A 154 14.86 -15.83 13.50
CA ASP A 154 15.29 -16.61 14.65
C ASP A 154 14.41 -17.86 14.66
#